data_AF-A0A2N9MCK2-F1
#
_entry.id   AF-A0A2N9MCK2-F1
#
_cell.length_a   1.000
_cell.length_b   1.000
_cell.length_c   1.000
_cell.angle_alpha   90.00
_cell.angle_beta   90.00
_cell.angle_gamma   90.00
#
_symmetry.space_group_name_H-M   'P 1'
#
loop_
_entity.id
_entity.type
_entity.pdbx_description
1 polymer ?
#
loop_
_entity_poly.entity_id
_entity_poly.type
_entity_poly.pdbx_seq_one_letter_code
_entity_poly.pdbx_strand_id
1 'polypeptide(L)'
;MKLLGHASPEMTMLYVELMMNDLQREFQLARSKPRHLVPQPKTSFALTRTGLAGVIDSLLAAQHVLEMFRRSLPVGAARSSRDRLSNRLTKIAIEARKLGTP
;
A
#
# COMPACT_ATOMS: atom_id res chain seq x y z
N MET A 1 -14.20 -31.81 -5.30
CA MET A 1 -13.19 -30.73 -5.34
C MET A 1 -11.83 -31.37 -5.09
N LYS A 2 -10.87 -31.30 -6.03
CA LYS A 2 -9.47 -31.71 -5.76
C LYS A 2 -8.77 -30.50 -5.13
N LEU A 3 -8.47 -30.56 -3.83
CA LEU A 3 -7.64 -29.55 -3.17
C LEU A 3 -6.17 -29.93 -3.39
N LEU A 4 -5.34 -28.97 -3.84
CA LEU A 4 -3.91 -29.17 -4.12
C LEU A 4 -3.57 -30.34 -5.09
N GLY A 5 -4.55 -30.80 -5.89
CA GLY A 5 -4.38 -31.92 -6.82
C GLY A 5 -4.51 -33.31 -6.19
N HIS A 6 -4.81 -33.42 -4.90
CA HIS A 6 -4.94 -34.70 -4.21
C HIS A 6 -6.28 -35.41 -4.49
N ALA A 7 -6.27 -36.74 -4.36
CA ALA A 7 -7.42 -37.60 -4.62
C ALA A 7 -8.51 -37.50 -3.54
N SER A 8 -8.14 -37.12 -2.31
CA SER A 8 -9.07 -36.98 -1.19
C SER A 8 -8.69 -35.79 -0.29
N PRO A 9 -9.64 -35.25 0.49
CA PRO A 9 -9.37 -34.18 1.44
C PRO A 9 -8.44 -34.61 2.59
N GLU A 10 -8.46 -35.88 3.00
CA GLU A 10 -7.56 -36.42 4.03
C GLU A 10 -6.10 -36.34 3.59
N MET A 11 -5.82 -36.67 2.32
CA MET A 11 -4.48 -36.53 1.73
C MET A 11 -4.01 -35.08 1.71
N THR A 12 -4.94 -34.14 1.53
CA THR A 12 -4.62 -32.70 1.59
C THR A 12 -4.26 -32.30 3.03
N MET A 13 -5.03 -32.75 4.02
CA MET A 13 -4.76 -32.43 5.43
C MET A 13 -3.40 -33.00 5.88
N LEU A 14 -3.08 -34.23 5.51
CA LEU A 14 -1.78 -34.84 5.80
C LEU A 14 -0.63 -34.05 5.15
N TYR A 15 -0.80 -33.63 3.89
CA TYR A 15 0.20 -32.81 3.21
C TYR A 15 0.39 -31.45 3.90
N VAL A 16 -0.71 -30.81 4.32
CA VAL A 16 -0.67 -29.54 5.06
C VAL A 16 0.05 -29.71 6.40
N GLU A 17 -0.22 -30.78 7.14
CA GLU A 17 0.45 -31.08 8.42
C GLU A 17 1.96 -31.30 8.25
N LEU A 18 2.35 -32.08 7.24
CA LEU A 18 3.76 -32.35 6.96
C LEU A 18 4.51 -31.10 6.50
N MET A 19 3.89 -30.29 5.63
CA MET A 19 4.54 -29.12 5.04
C MET A 19 4.43 -27.86 5.89
N MET A 20 3.69 -27.87 7.01
CA MET A 20 3.40 -26.66 7.79
C MET A 20 4.67 -25.96 8.28
N ASN A 21 5.64 -26.73 8.78
CA ASN A 21 6.90 -26.18 9.30
C ASN A 21 7.74 -25.55 8.19
N ASP A 22 7.83 -26.21 7.03
CA ASP A 22 8.56 -25.72 5.88
C ASP A 22 7.89 -24.48 5.28
N LEU A 23 6.56 -24.48 5.18
CA LEU A 23 5.77 -23.34 4.72
C LEU A 23 5.96 -22.13 5.65
N GLN A 24 5.95 -22.35 6.96
CA GLN A 24 6.22 -21.30 7.94
C GLN A 24 7.64 -20.75 7.81
N ARG A 25 8.63 -21.62 7.63
CA ARG A 25 10.03 -21.22 7.42
C ARG A 25 10.19 -20.38 6.16
N GLU A 26 9.66 -20.84 5.03
CA GLU A 26 9.70 -20.11 3.76
C GLU A 26 8.95 -18.79 3.82
N PHE A 27 7.81 -18.73 4.53
CA PHE A 27 7.09 -17.49 4.76
C PHE A 27 7.93 -16.46 5.52
N GLN A 28 8.63 -16.86 6.59
CA GLN A 28 9.50 -15.95 7.35
C GLN A 28 10.73 -15.53 6.53
N LEU A 29 11.32 -16.45 5.76
CA LEU A 29 12.41 -16.14 4.83
C LEU A 29 11.97 -15.16 3.74
N ALA A 30 10.77 -15.32 3.20
CA ALA A 30 10.21 -14.39 2.22
C ALA A 30 9.97 -13.01 2.82
N ARG A 31 9.48 -12.92 4.06
CA ARG A 31 9.29 -11.64 4.77
C ARG A 31 10.60 -10.92 5.08
N SER A 32 11.68 -11.66 5.34
CA SER A 32 12.99 -11.07 5.64
C SER A 32 13.80 -10.69 4.39
N LYS A 33 13.52 -11.31 3.24
CA LYS A 33 14.22 -11.01 1.98
C LYS A 33 13.46 -9.98 1.13
N PRO A 34 14.11 -8.86 0.73
CA PRO A 34 13.47 -7.81 -0.05
C PRO A 34 13.02 -8.23 -1.47
N ARG A 35 13.46 -9.39 -1.97
CA ARG A 35 13.02 -9.93 -3.27
C ARG A 35 11.55 -10.37 -3.29
N HIS A 36 10.95 -10.67 -2.13
CA HIS A 36 9.54 -11.10 -2.03
C HIS A 36 8.64 -10.03 -1.41
N LEU A 37 9.21 -8.90 -0.99
CA LEU A 37 8.42 -7.71 -0.72
C LEU A 37 7.88 -7.23 -2.06
N VAL A 38 6.55 -7.09 -2.17
CA VAL A 38 5.93 -6.39 -3.30
C VAL A 38 6.73 -5.12 -3.51
N PRO A 39 7.26 -4.87 -4.73
CA PRO A 39 8.05 -3.68 -4.99
C PRO A 39 7.30 -2.51 -4.41
N GLN A 40 7.88 -1.84 -3.42
CA GLN A 40 7.26 -0.62 -2.94
C GLN A 40 7.07 0.23 -4.20
N PRO A 41 5.84 0.70 -4.48
CA PRO A 41 5.63 1.55 -5.62
C PRO A 41 6.64 2.67 -5.44
N LYS A 42 7.62 2.73 -6.36
CA LYS A 42 8.56 3.84 -6.38
C LYS A 42 7.64 5.02 -6.53
N THR A 43 7.46 5.78 -5.46
CA THR A 43 6.82 7.08 -5.55
C THR A 43 7.71 7.82 -6.50
N SER A 44 7.29 7.88 -7.77
CA SER A 44 7.92 8.70 -8.77
C SER A 44 7.84 10.09 -8.16
N PHE A 45 8.90 10.51 -7.48
CA PHE A 45 9.01 11.83 -6.92
C PHE A 45 8.87 12.72 -8.13
N ALA A 46 7.70 13.36 -8.20
CA ALA A 46 7.24 14.28 -9.21
C ALA A 46 8.13 14.30 -10.46
N LEU A 47 7.64 13.71 -11.55
CA LEU A 47 8.04 14.19 -12.87
C LEU A 47 8.01 15.72 -12.75
N THR A 48 9.16 16.36 -12.98
CA THR A 48 9.43 17.79 -12.85
C THR A 48 8.63 18.57 -13.88
N ARG A 49 7.29 18.50 -13.78
CA ARG A 49 6.37 19.28 -14.56
C ARG A 49 6.27 20.62 -13.84
N THR A 50 6.71 21.68 -14.48
CA THR A 50 6.58 23.03 -13.95
C THR A 50 5.14 23.54 -14.17
N GLY A 51 4.72 24.52 -13.37
CA GLY A 51 3.39 25.14 -13.47
C GLY A 51 2.29 24.40 -12.73
N LEU A 52 1.04 24.81 -12.97
CA LEU A 52 -0.12 24.40 -12.16
C LEU A 52 -0.34 22.87 -12.14
N ALA A 53 -0.14 22.20 -13.28
CA ALA A 53 -0.28 20.75 -13.35
C ALA A 53 0.72 20.02 -12.44
N GLY A 54 1.96 20.50 -12.38
CA GLY A 54 2.97 19.95 -11.46
C GLY A 54 2.66 20.19 -9.99
N VAL A 55 2.05 21.34 -9.67
CA VAL A 55 1.54 21.62 -8.31
C VAL A 55 0.44 20.62 -7.95
N ILE A 56 -0.50 20.37 -8.86
CA ILE A 56 -1.58 19.39 -8.64
C ILE A 56 -1.01 17.97 -8.48
N ASP A 57 -0.07 17.57 -9.34
CA ASP A 57 0.57 16.25 -9.27
C ASP A 57 1.34 16.07 -7.94
N SER A 58 2.03 17.12 -7.48
CA SER A 58 2.73 17.13 -6.19
C SER A 58 1.77 17.01 -5.00
N LEU A 59 0.62 17.69 -5.05
CA LEU A 59 -0.42 17.59 -4.02
C LEU A 59 -1.00 16.17 -3.95
N LEU A 60 -1.28 15.54 -5.10
CA LEU A 60 -1.77 14.16 -5.16
C LEU A 60 -0.72 13.15 -4.65
N ALA A 61 0.54 13.34 -5.00
CA ALA A 61 1.64 12.52 -4.49
C ALA A 61 1.77 12.63 -2.96
N ALA A 62 1.72 13.86 -2.43
CA ALA A 62 1.76 14.10 -0.98
C ALA A 62 0.58 13.46 -0.24
N GLN A 63 -0.63 13.53 -0.78
CA GLN A 63 -1.81 12.84 -0.23
C GLN A 63 -1.59 11.33 -0.17
N HIS A 64 -1.10 10.73 -1.25
CA HIS A 64 -0.86 9.30 -1.30
C HIS A 64 0.16 8.83 -0.26
N VAL A 65 1.31 9.52 -0.16
CA VAL A 65 2.36 9.18 0.82
C VAL A 65 1.85 9.37 2.25
N LEU A 66 1.10 10.44 2.52
CA LEU A 66 0.49 10.68 3.83
C LEU A 66 -0.52 9.58 4.20
N GLU A 67 -1.30 9.10 3.24
CA GLU A 67 -2.24 8.00 3.44
C GLU A 67 -1.52 6.68 3.72
N MET A 68 -0.44 6.38 2.98
CA MET A 68 0.38 5.19 3.24
C MET A 68 1.01 5.24 4.64
N PHE A 69 1.50 6.40 5.08
CA PHE A 69 2.01 6.60 6.44
C PHE A 69 0.91 6.53 7.51
N ARG A 70 -0.31 6.98 7.21
CA ARG A 70 -1.46 6.84 8.13
C ARG A 70 -1.80 5.36 8.36
N ARG A 71 -1.70 4.52 7.33
CA ARG A 71 -1.98 3.07 7.41
C ARG A 71 -0.99 2.31 8.30
N SER A 72 0.26 2.77 8.40
CA SER A 72 1.27 2.16 9.29
C SER A 72 1.08 2.52 10.76
N LEU A 73 0.18 3.44 11.11
CA LEU A 73 -0.03 3.88 12.49
C LEU A 73 -1.21 3.16 13.16
N PRO A 74 -1.12 2.88 14.48
CA PRO A 74 -2.24 2.39 15.27
C PRO A 74 -3.45 3.34 15.23
N VAL A 75 -4.65 2.81 15.46
CA VAL A 75 -5.88 3.62 15.55
C VAL A 75 -5.80 4.51 16.79
N GLY A 76 -6.00 5.82 16.62
CA GLY A 76 -5.95 6.78 17.73
C GLY A 76 -5.80 8.24 17.27
N ALA A 77 -5.54 9.15 18.20
CA ALA A 77 -5.43 10.58 17.94
C ALA A 77 -4.37 10.95 16.88
N ALA A 78 -3.28 10.17 16.80
CA ALA A 78 -2.25 10.30 15.77
C ALA A 78 -2.78 10.03 14.35
N ARG A 79 -3.77 9.13 14.22
CA ARG A 79 -4.45 8.82 12.95
C ARG A 79 -5.45 9.93 12.58
N SER A 80 -6.20 10.45 13.56
CA SER A 80 -7.19 11.52 13.33
C SER A 80 -6.57 12.86 12.91
N SER A 81 -5.41 13.23 13.46
CA SER A 81 -4.69 14.45 13.03
C SER A 81 -4.22 14.37 11.58
N ARG A 82 -3.77 13.19 11.13
CA ARG A 82 -3.36 12.95 9.72
C ARG A 82 -4.54 12.93 8.77
N ASP A 83 -5.70 12.44 9.22
CA ASP A 83 -6.95 12.51 8.45
C ASP A 83 -7.35 13.96 8.18
N ARG A 84 -7.29 14.83 9.19
CA ARG A 84 -7.52 16.28 9.01
C ARG A 84 -6.54 16.92 8.04
N LEU A 85 -5.26 16.54 8.10
CA LEU A 85 -4.24 17.03 7.17
C LEU A 85 -4.53 16.59 5.73
N SER A 86 -4.90 15.31 5.54
CA SER A 86 -5.31 14.76 4.25
C SER A 86 -6.52 15.52 3.68
N ASN A 87 -7.55 15.74 4.49
CA ASN A 87 -8.74 16.50 4.11
C ASN A 87 -8.42 17.94 3.69
N ARG A 88 -7.48 18.61 4.38
CA ARG A 88 -7.01 19.95 3.99
C ARG A 88 -6.27 19.93 2.65
N LEU A 89 -5.40 18.94 2.41
CA LEU A 89 -4.73 18.78 1.12
C LEU A 89 -5.75 18.57 0.00
N THR A 90 -6.82 17.80 0.23
CA THR A 90 -7.91 17.63 -0.74
C THR A 90 -8.58 18.95 -1.10
N LYS A 91 -8.88 19.78 -0.09
CA LYS A 91 -9.44 21.12 -0.32
C LYS A 91 -8.49 22.01 -1.14
N ILE A 92 -7.20 22.00 -0.80
CA ILE A 92 -6.18 22.76 -1.55
C ILE A 92 -6.09 22.29 -3.00
N ALA A 93 -6.11 20.97 -3.25
CA ALA A 93 -6.05 20.42 -4.61
C ALA A 93 -7.30 20.81 -5.44
N ILE A 94 -8.47 20.87 -4.81
CA ILE A 94 -9.71 21.33 -5.46
C ILE A 94 -9.58 22.81 -5.86
N GLU A 95 -9.13 23.68 -4.95
CA GLU A 95 -8.93 25.10 -5.26
C GLU A 95 -7.84 25.31 -6.32
N ALA A 96 -6.73 24.56 -6.25
CA ALA A 96 -5.67 24.62 -7.25
C ALA A 96 -6.18 24.25 -8.65
N ARG A 97 -7.09 23.27 -8.78
CA ARG A 97 -7.69 22.94 -10.09
C ARG A 97 -8.52 24.08 -10.65
N LYS A 98 -9.22 24.85 -9.80
CA LYS A 98 -10.02 26.00 -10.25
C LYS A 98 -9.18 27.09 -10.87
N LEU A 99 -7.93 27.27 -10.42
CA LEU A 99 -6.98 28.25 -10.98
C LEU A 99 -6.61 27.98 -12.45
N GLY A 100 -6.83 26.77 -12.95
CA GLY A 100 -6.56 26.39 -14.34
C GLY A 100 -7.75 26.52 -15.28
N THR A 101 -8.92 26.87 -14.74
CA THR A 101 -10.15 27.12 -15.48
C THR A 101 -10.31 28.64 -15.59
N PRO A 102 -10.36 29.22 -16.81
CA PRO A 102 -10.59 30.65 -16.99
C PRO A 102 -11.96 31.10 -16.49
#